data_AF-A0A2A5H695-F1
#
_entry.id   AF-A0A2A5H695-F1
#
_cell.length_a   1.000
_cell.length_b   1.000
_cell.length_c   1.000
_cell.angle_alpha   90.00
_cell.angle_beta   90.00
_cell.angle_gamma   90.00
#
_symmetry.space_group_name_H-M   'P 1'
#
loop_
_entity.id
_entity.type
_entity.pdbx_description
1 polymer ?
#
loop_
_entity_poly.entity_id
_entity_poly.type
_entity_poly.pdbx_seq_one_letter_code
_entity_poly.pdbx_strand_id
1 'polypeptide(L)'
;MKHYVILSLAVSGLILSSCTAVGVGVGVGVGTAIVQEGGISRAASDLRIQTEINDLWFRHDISMFRKLDLTINQGRVLITGVVQDPNHRIDAVRMAWQPRGVVHVINEIKVAESAGIIGYAKDAWISTRLRSALIMASEVESINYSIDTVQGSVYLMGFAQNQAELNQVIETARTIENVKQVVSYVKLVGTPELAPVSNGQMNAQQQATPAPATGEPIQWNQESVY
;
A
#
# COMPACT_ATOMS: atom_id res chain seq x y z
N MET A 1 -4.92 -71.60 20.18
CA MET A 1 -5.30 -70.70 19.06
C MET A 1 -6.06 -69.53 19.65
N LYS A 2 -5.64 -68.30 19.31
CA LYS A 2 -5.85 -67.07 20.08
C LYS A 2 -7.32 -66.61 20.07
N HIS A 3 -7.80 -66.22 21.25
CA HIS A 3 -9.06 -65.52 21.47
C HIS A 3 -8.96 -64.09 20.96
N TYR A 4 -9.88 -63.70 20.06
CA TYR A 4 -10.01 -62.31 19.59
C TYR A 4 -10.77 -61.50 20.63
N VAL A 5 -10.02 -60.69 21.39
CA VAL A 5 -10.55 -59.68 22.29
C VAL A 5 -11.01 -58.48 21.45
N ILE A 6 -12.31 -58.23 21.47
CA ILE A 6 -12.96 -57.06 20.88
C ILE A 6 -12.59 -55.86 21.76
N LEU A 7 -11.66 -55.02 21.29
CA LEU A 7 -11.35 -53.74 21.91
C LEU A 7 -12.16 -52.64 21.21
N SER A 8 -13.28 -52.31 21.83
CA SER A 8 -14.09 -51.11 21.60
C SER A 8 -13.22 -49.85 21.66
N LEU A 9 -12.91 -49.26 20.50
CA LEU A 9 -12.30 -47.93 20.44
C LEU A 9 -13.42 -46.90 20.48
N ALA A 10 -13.62 -46.32 21.66
CA ALA A 10 -14.51 -45.19 21.89
C ALA A 10 -14.10 -44.03 20.95
N VAL A 11 -14.99 -43.69 20.02
CA VAL A 11 -14.93 -42.46 19.24
C VAL A 11 -15.26 -41.33 20.21
N SER A 12 -14.24 -40.88 20.94
CA SER A 12 -14.30 -39.67 21.75
C SER A 12 -14.31 -38.49 20.77
N GLY A 13 -15.46 -37.81 20.68
CA GLY A 13 -15.64 -36.63 19.86
C GLY A 13 -14.65 -35.55 20.27
N LEU A 14 -13.60 -35.35 19.46
CA LEU A 14 -12.89 -34.08 19.44
C LEU A 14 -13.88 -33.04 18.97
N ILE A 15 -14.43 -32.30 19.92
CA ILE A 15 -15.00 -30.99 19.69
C ILE A 15 -13.81 -30.15 19.22
N LEU A 16 -13.66 -29.99 17.90
CA LEU A 16 -12.75 -28.99 17.37
C LEU A 16 -13.28 -27.65 17.87
N SER A 17 -12.60 -27.10 18.87
CA SER A 17 -12.67 -25.69 19.22
C SER A 17 -12.30 -24.89 17.98
N SER A 18 -13.33 -24.53 17.21
CA SER A 18 -13.20 -23.60 16.10
C SER A 18 -12.80 -22.25 16.69
N CYS A 19 -11.50 -21.95 16.63
CA CYS A 19 -11.02 -20.60 16.79
C CYS A 19 -11.50 -19.83 15.55
N THR A 20 -12.77 -19.46 15.53
CA THR A 20 -13.27 -18.52 14.55
C THR A 20 -12.69 -17.17 14.95
N ALA A 21 -11.99 -16.53 14.01
CA ALA A 21 -11.54 -15.16 14.12
C ALA A 21 -12.75 -14.20 14.03
N VAL A 22 -13.72 -14.40 14.92
CA VAL A 22 -14.87 -13.52 15.09
C VAL A 22 -14.61 -12.77 16.38
N GLY A 23 -13.82 -11.70 16.25
CA GLY A 23 -13.73 -10.63 17.24
C GLY A 23 -15.03 -9.82 17.27
N VAL A 24 -16.15 -10.48 17.58
CA VAL A 24 -17.41 -9.80 17.89
C VAL A 24 -17.65 -9.99 19.38
N GLY A 25 -17.49 -8.90 20.11
CA GLY A 25 -17.65 -8.84 21.55
C GLY A 25 -18.99 -9.41 22.01
N VAL A 26 -18.90 -10.43 22.85
CA VAL A 26 -19.92 -10.80 23.83
C VAL A 26 -19.23 -10.80 25.18
N GLY A 27 -19.02 -9.60 25.71
CA GLY A 27 -18.44 -9.35 27.02
C GLY A 27 -18.88 -7.97 27.49
N VAL A 28 -19.72 -7.95 28.50
CA VAL A 28 -20.39 -6.75 29.05
C VAL A 28 -19.32 -5.84 29.68
N GLY A 29 -19.00 -4.73 29.03
CA GLY A 29 -18.02 -3.75 29.53
C GLY A 29 -17.86 -2.57 28.57
N VAL A 30 -18.34 -1.41 28.99
CA VAL A 30 -18.42 -0.14 28.26
C VAL A 30 -17.06 0.34 27.71
N GLY A 31 -17.03 0.70 26.41
CA GLY A 31 -16.10 1.65 25.79
C GLY A 31 -14.64 1.19 25.69
N THR A 32 -14.13 0.82 24.53
CA THR A 32 -13.68 1.78 23.51
C THR A 32 -13.62 1.08 22.16
N ALA A 33 -14.66 1.26 21.36
CA ALA A 33 -14.63 0.88 19.97
C ALA A 33 -13.91 2.00 19.20
N ILE A 34 -12.57 1.95 19.09
CA ILE A 34 -11.90 2.64 17.98
C ILE A 34 -12.14 1.77 16.76
N VAL A 35 -13.36 1.82 16.25
CA VAL A 35 -13.65 1.39 14.89
C VAL A 35 -12.94 2.40 14.02
N GLN A 36 -11.82 2.01 13.41
CA GLN A 36 -11.28 2.71 12.24
C GLN A 36 -12.46 3.14 11.38
N GLU A 37 -12.55 4.41 11.01
CA GLU A 37 -13.69 4.92 10.25
C GLU A 37 -14.01 3.97 9.08
N GLY A 38 -15.19 3.36 9.09
CA GLY A 38 -15.65 2.43 8.04
C GLY A 38 -15.13 0.98 8.08
N GLY A 39 -14.29 0.59 9.05
CA GLY A 39 -13.68 -0.73 9.28
C GLY A 39 -14.04 -1.87 8.31
N ILE A 40 -15.15 -2.56 8.56
CA ILE A 40 -15.57 -3.74 7.75
C ILE A 40 -16.06 -3.34 6.36
N SER A 41 -16.85 -2.27 6.24
CA SER A 41 -17.41 -1.82 4.96
C SER A 41 -16.34 -1.28 4.01
N ARG A 42 -15.32 -0.59 4.55
CA ARG A 42 -14.16 -0.14 3.79
C ARG A 42 -13.27 -1.32 3.41
N ALA A 43 -12.97 -2.24 4.33
CA ALA A 43 -12.21 -3.46 4.00
C ALA A 43 -12.91 -4.30 2.90
N ALA A 44 -14.23 -4.45 2.97
CA ALA A 44 -15.00 -5.13 1.93
C ALA A 44 -14.97 -4.38 0.59
N SER A 45 -15.00 -3.05 0.62
CA SER A 45 -14.88 -2.21 -0.58
C SER A 45 -13.49 -2.34 -1.22
N ASP A 46 -12.43 -2.30 -0.41
CA ASP A 46 -11.04 -2.45 -0.86
C ASP A 46 -10.78 -3.86 -1.41
N LEU A 47 -11.31 -4.91 -0.75
CA LEU A 47 -11.24 -6.28 -1.25
C LEU A 47 -11.93 -6.43 -2.61
N ARG A 48 -13.09 -5.80 -2.80
CA ARG A 48 -13.78 -5.78 -4.09
C ARG A 48 -12.94 -5.08 -5.16
N ILE A 49 -12.37 -3.91 -4.85
CA ILE A 49 -11.45 -3.20 -5.77
C ILE A 49 -10.30 -4.11 -6.16
N GLN A 50 -9.62 -4.72 -5.18
CA GLN A 50 -8.52 -5.66 -5.44
C GLN A 50 -8.94 -6.81 -6.35
N THR A 51 -10.10 -7.41 -6.09
CA THR A 51 -10.62 -8.54 -6.88
C THR A 51 -10.96 -8.11 -8.31
N GLU A 52 -11.57 -6.94 -8.51
CA GLU A 52 -11.89 -6.40 -9.84
C GLU A 52 -10.62 -6.09 -10.65
N ILE A 53 -9.60 -5.46 -10.05
CA ILE A 53 -8.31 -5.21 -10.74
C ILE A 53 -7.62 -6.53 -11.08
N ASN A 54 -7.58 -7.48 -10.13
CA ASN A 54 -6.99 -8.80 -10.36
C ASN A 54 -7.66 -9.54 -11.52
N ASP A 55 -8.99 -9.52 -11.62
CA ASP A 55 -9.71 -10.13 -12.75
C ASP A 55 -9.37 -9.44 -14.08
N LEU A 56 -9.35 -8.10 -14.12
CA LEU A 56 -8.97 -7.34 -15.31
C LEU A 56 -7.55 -7.69 -15.78
N TRP A 57 -6.57 -7.65 -14.88
CA TRP A 57 -5.17 -7.93 -15.21
C TRP A 57 -4.95 -9.37 -15.60
N PHE A 58 -5.55 -10.33 -14.87
CA PHE A 58 -5.41 -11.75 -15.16
C PHE A 58 -5.96 -12.11 -16.54
N ARG A 59 -7.10 -11.53 -16.93
CA ARG A 59 -7.69 -11.75 -18.26
C ARG A 59 -6.94 -11.04 -19.38
N HIS A 60 -6.32 -9.89 -19.09
CA HIS A 60 -5.59 -9.10 -20.09
C HIS A 60 -4.22 -9.69 -20.40
N ASP A 61 -3.36 -9.88 -19.39
CA ASP A 61 -2.02 -10.42 -19.58
C ASP A 61 -1.50 -11.08 -18.29
N ILE A 62 -1.29 -12.40 -18.34
CA ILE A 62 -0.82 -13.20 -17.20
C ILE A 62 0.64 -12.87 -16.82
N SER A 63 1.48 -12.45 -17.77
CA SER A 63 2.88 -12.09 -17.52
C SER A 63 2.96 -10.78 -16.74
N MET A 64 2.15 -9.79 -17.10
CA MET A 64 1.97 -8.54 -16.36
C MET A 64 1.39 -8.81 -14.97
N PHE A 65 0.26 -9.55 -14.90
CA PHE A 65 -0.43 -9.86 -13.64
C PHE A 65 0.50 -10.50 -12.60
N ARG A 66 1.37 -11.44 -13.01
CA ARG A 66 2.28 -12.15 -12.10
C ARG A 66 3.49 -11.34 -11.63
N LYS A 67 3.76 -10.20 -12.26
CA LYS A 67 4.95 -9.36 -11.99
C LYS A 67 4.63 -8.11 -11.19
N LEU A 68 3.34 -7.86 -10.95
CA LEU A 68 2.84 -6.67 -10.28
C LEU A 68 2.09 -7.05 -9.02
N ASP A 69 2.27 -6.25 -7.99
CA ASP A 69 1.60 -6.38 -6.70
C ASP A 69 0.62 -5.22 -6.50
N LEU A 70 -0.47 -5.51 -5.79
CA LEU A 70 -1.56 -4.58 -5.52
C LEU A 70 -1.79 -4.43 -4.03
N THR A 71 -1.60 -3.20 -3.54
CA THR A 71 -1.97 -2.81 -2.18
C THR A 71 -3.08 -1.78 -2.25
N ILE A 72 -4.21 -2.04 -1.58
CA ILE A 72 -5.39 -1.16 -1.57
C ILE A 72 -5.64 -0.67 -0.15
N ASN A 73 -5.83 0.63 0.01
CA ASN A 73 -6.20 1.23 1.28
C ASN A 73 -7.17 2.42 1.05
N GLN A 74 -8.43 2.25 1.43
CA GLN A 74 -9.50 3.23 1.28
C GLN A 74 -9.63 3.76 -0.16
N GLY A 75 -9.67 2.85 -1.14
CA GLY A 75 -9.74 3.20 -2.57
C GLY A 75 -8.45 3.76 -3.17
N ARG A 76 -7.36 3.87 -2.40
CA ARG A 76 -6.03 4.20 -2.91
C ARG A 76 -5.33 2.92 -3.32
N VAL A 77 -4.97 2.83 -4.59
CA VAL A 77 -4.35 1.65 -5.19
C VAL A 77 -2.87 1.95 -5.39
N LEU A 78 -2.01 1.28 -4.64
CA LEU A 78 -0.57 1.25 -4.89
C LEU A 78 -0.26 0.05 -5.78
N ILE A 79 0.40 0.31 -6.91
CA ILE A 79 0.91 -0.72 -7.80
C ILE A 79 2.44 -0.72 -7.72
N THR A 80 3.01 -1.85 -7.36
CA THR A 80 4.47 -2.05 -7.36
C THR A 80 4.84 -3.25 -8.23
N GLY A 81 6.10 -3.34 -8.63
CA GLY A 81 6.62 -4.49 -9.37
C GLY A 81 7.61 -4.09 -10.46
N VAL A 82 8.04 -5.09 -11.23
CA VAL A 82 9.02 -4.90 -12.31
C VAL A 82 8.51 -5.55 -13.59
N VAL A 83 8.33 -4.73 -14.63
CA VAL A 83 7.97 -5.18 -15.98
C VAL A 83 9.09 -4.84 -16.96
N GLN A 84 9.21 -5.60 -18.04
CA GLN A 84 10.19 -5.34 -19.09
C GLN A 84 9.59 -4.49 -20.21
N ASP A 85 8.31 -4.72 -20.53
CA ASP A 85 7.58 -3.95 -21.52
C ASP A 85 6.97 -2.67 -20.89
N PRO A 86 7.30 -1.47 -21.39
CA PRO A 86 6.65 -0.23 -20.97
C PRO A 86 5.12 -0.25 -21.11
N ASN A 87 4.56 -1.00 -22.06
CA ASN A 87 3.11 -1.09 -22.29
C ASN A 87 2.40 -1.77 -21.12
N HIS A 88 3.01 -2.77 -20.48
CA HIS A 88 2.44 -3.43 -19.30
C HIS A 88 2.19 -2.44 -18.16
N ARG A 89 3.09 -1.46 -17.96
CA ARG A 89 2.87 -0.41 -16.96
C ARG A 89 1.68 0.47 -17.31
N ILE A 90 1.56 0.88 -18.57
CA ILE A 90 0.46 1.73 -19.05
C ILE A 90 -0.88 1.00 -18.88
N ASP A 91 -0.93 -0.26 -19.30
CA ASP A 91 -2.11 -1.11 -19.20
C ASP A 91 -2.52 -1.40 -17.76
N ALA A 92 -1.56 -1.73 -16.88
CA ALA A 92 -1.82 -1.95 -15.47
C ALA A 92 -2.48 -0.72 -14.82
N VAL A 93 -1.91 0.46 -15.02
CA VAL A 93 -2.43 1.73 -14.49
C VAL A 93 -3.81 2.05 -15.07
N ARG A 94 -3.99 1.92 -16.38
CA ARG A 94 -5.26 2.16 -17.06
C ARG A 94 -6.38 1.27 -16.52
N MET A 95 -6.10 -0.02 -16.31
CA MET A 95 -7.08 -0.98 -15.79
C MET A 95 -7.35 -0.77 -14.30
N ALA A 96 -6.36 -0.34 -13.51
CA ALA A 96 -6.53 -0.06 -12.09
C ALA A 96 -7.52 1.08 -11.79
N TRP A 97 -7.77 1.99 -12.76
CA TRP A 97 -8.79 3.03 -12.64
C TRP A 97 -10.23 2.59 -12.92
N GLN A 98 -10.44 1.38 -13.47
CA GLN A 98 -11.77 0.93 -13.91
C GLN A 98 -12.73 0.55 -12.77
N PRO A 99 -12.28 -0.12 -11.68
CA PRO A 99 -13.15 -0.47 -10.57
C PRO A 99 -13.80 0.74 -9.92
N ARG A 100 -15.07 0.61 -9.55
CA ARG A 100 -15.76 1.66 -8.80
C ARG A 100 -15.12 1.82 -7.42
N GLY A 101 -14.99 3.06 -6.96
CA GLY A 101 -14.45 3.39 -5.63
C GLY A 101 -12.94 3.56 -5.58
N VAL A 102 -12.25 3.44 -6.73
CA VAL A 102 -10.85 3.87 -6.83
C VAL A 102 -10.80 5.40 -6.77
N VAL A 103 -10.02 5.92 -5.83
CA VAL A 103 -9.83 7.35 -5.58
C VAL A 103 -8.51 7.81 -6.18
N HIS A 104 -7.44 7.04 -5.99
CA HIS A 104 -6.10 7.34 -6.47
C HIS A 104 -5.40 6.06 -6.92
N VAL A 105 -4.65 6.14 -8.02
CA VAL A 105 -3.73 5.08 -8.47
C VAL A 105 -2.30 5.63 -8.38
N ILE A 106 -1.49 4.98 -7.54
CA ILE A 106 -0.09 5.30 -7.28
C ILE A 106 0.75 4.28 -8.06
N ASN A 107 1.53 4.77 -9.01
CA ASN A 107 2.29 3.94 -9.94
C ASN A 107 3.77 3.90 -9.55
N GLU A 108 4.20 2.79 -8.97
CA GLU A 108 5.58 2.49 -8.62
C GLU A 108 6.13 1.29 -9.41
N ILE A 109 5.58 1.08 -10.61
CA ILE A 109 6.04 0.03 -11.53
C ILE A 109 7.36 0.46 -12.17
N LYS A 110 8.40 -0.36 -11.97
CA LYS A 110 9.70 -0.19 -12.61
C LYS A 110 9.71 -0.89 -13.97
N VAL A 111 10.12 -0.15 -15.00
CA VAL A 111 10.40 -0.74 -16.32
C VAL A 111 11.89 -1.06 -16.36
N ALA A 112 12.24 -2.30 -16.08
CA ALA A 112 13.61 -2.76 -15.91
C ALA A 112 13.74 -4.27 -16.06
N GLU A 113 14.98 -4.74 -16.16
CA GLU A 113 15.29 -6.16 -16.04
C GLU A 113 14.93 -6.68 -14.65
N SER A 114 14.44 -7.92 -14.62
CA SER A 114 14.14 -8.59 -13.36
C SER A 114 15.42 -8.98 -12.64
N ALA A 115 15.47 -8.71 -11.34
CA ALA A 115 16.53 -9.24 -10.47
C ALA A 115 16.36 -10.75 -10.16
N GLY A 116 15.35 -11.38 -10.77
CA GLY A 116 15.06 -12.80 -10.65
C GLY A 116 14.70 -13.22 -9.22
N ILE A 117 14.88 -14.52 -8.96
CA ILE A 117 14.55 -15.14 -7.67
C ILE A 117 15.41 -14.56 -6.54
N ILE A 118 16.69 -14.25 -6.81
CA ILE A 118 17.60 -13.71 -5.79
C ILE A 118 17.17 -12.31 -5.38
N GLY A 119 16.81 -11.44 -6.34
CA GLY A 119 16.28 -10.12 -6.03
C GLY A 119 14.99 -10.18 -5.22
N TYR A 120 14.05 -11.03 -5.65
CA TYR A 120 12.80 -11.26 -4.93
C TYR A 120 13.03 -11.73 -3.49
N ALA A 121 13.95 -12.67 -3.26
CA ALA A 121 14.27 -13.15 -1.92
C ALA A 121 14.86 -12.04 -1.02
N LYS A 122 15.71 -11.15 -1.58
CA LYS A 122 16.23 -9.99 -0.86
C LYS A 122 15.12 -9.02 -0.48
N ASP A 123 14.23 -8.70 -1.42
CA ASP A 123 13.10 -7.79 -1.18
C ASP A 123 12.13 -8.38 -0.13
N ALA A 124 11.82 -9.68 -0.22
CA ALA A 124 10.99 -10.37 0.77
C ALA A 124 11.63 -10.37 2.18
N TRP A 125 12.96 -10.51 2.27
CA TRP A 125 13.69 -10.40 3.52
C TRP A 125 13.59 -8.99 4.12
N ILE A 126 13.77 -7.94 3.31
CA ILE A 126 13.59 -6.54 3.72
C ILE A 126 12.18 -6.34 4.29
N SER A 127 11.14 -6.72 3.54
CA SER A 127 9.74 -6.59 3.97
C SER A 127 9.48 -7.35 5.28
N THR A 128 10.00 -8.57 5.41
CA THR A 128 9.83 -9.39 6.62
C THR A 128 10.53 -8.76 7.82
N ARG A 129 11.76 -8.26 7.64
CA ARG A 129 12.53 -7.62 8.69
C ARG A 129 11.86 -6.33 9.17
N LEU A 130 11.40 -5.50 8.23
CA LEU A 130 10.68 -4.27 8.56
C LEU A 130 9.38 -4.57 9.30
N ARG A 131 8.55 -5.47 8.75
CA ARG A 131 7.29 -5.88 9.39
C ARG A 131 7.52 -6.39 10.81
N SER A 132 8.54 -7.22 11.02
CA SER A 132 8.90 -7.73 12.35
C SER A 132 9.33 -6.61 13.29
N ALA A 133 10.13 -5.65 12.81
CA ALA A 133 10.57 -4.51 13.60
C ALA A 133 9.39 -3.61 14.02
N LEU A 134 8.43 -3.36 13.11
CA LEU A 134 7.24 -2.56 13.43
C LEU A 134 6.33 -3.26 14.43
N ILE A 135 6.16 -4.58 14.33
CA ILE A 135 5.36 -5.36 15.29
C ILE A 135 5.95 -5.28 16.71
N MET A 136 7.28 -5.20 16.82
CA MET A 136 7.96 -5.11 18.12
C MET A 136 8.04 -3.68 18.68
N ALA A 137 7.70 -2.67 17.87
CA ALA A 137 7.72 -1.27 18.28
C ALA A 137 6.36 -0.88 18.88
N SER A 138 6.27 -0.82 20.21
CA SER A 138 5.02 -0.52 20.93
C SER A 138 4.42 0.86 20.64
N GLU A 139 5.22 1.79 20.15
CA GLU A 139 4.82 3.16 19.76
C GLU A 139 4.24 3.21 18.32
N VAL A 140 4.28 2.08 17.59
CA VAL A 140 3.85 1.99 16.18
C VAL A 140 2.63 1.08 16.06
N GLU A 141 1.56 1.62 15.47
CA GLU A 141 0.38 0.85 15.14
C GLU A 141 0.61 0.06 13.84
N SER A 142 1.45 -0.98 13.91
CA SER A 142 1.97 -1.70 12.74
C SER A 142 0.90 -2.25 11.79
N ILE A 143 -0.30 -2.56 12.30
CA ILE A 143 -1.45 -3.01 11.51
C ILE A 143 -1.97 -1.95 10.53
N ASN A 144 -1.68 -0.66 10.78
CA ASN A 144 -2.08 0.43 9.92
C ASN A 144 -1.13 0.64 8.73
N TYR A 145 -0.07 -0.17 8.59
CA TYR A 145 0.92 -0.05 7.52
C TYR A 145 0.93 -1.27 6.61
N SER A 146 0.94 -1.01 5.31
CA SER A 146 1.32 -1.96 4.28
C SER A 146 2.74 -1.65 3.80
N ILE A 147 3.51 -2.71 3.58
CA ILE A 147 4.92 -2.65 3.21
C ILE A 147 5.11 -3.47 1.94
N ASP A 148 5.51 -2.81 0.86
CA ASP A 148 5.95 -3.44 -0.38
C ASP A 148 7.43 -3.12 -0.61
N THR A 149 8.22 -4.08 -1.08
CA THR A 149 9.64 -3.86 -1.40
C THR A 149 9.92 -4.32 -2.82
N VAL A 150 10.50 -3.44 -3.65
CA VAL A 150 10.88 -3.76 -5.03
C VAL A 150 12.27 -3.21 -5.35
N GLN A 151 13.21 -4.11 -5.66
CA GLN A 151 14.61 -3.82 -5.93
C GLN A 151 15.27 -2.93 -4.87
N GLY A 152 15.02 -3.23 -3.59
CA GLY A 152 15.52 -2.47 -2.43
C GLY A 152 14.82 -1.13 -2.19
N SER A 153 13.74 -0.81 -2.91
CA SER A 153 12.89 0.35 -2.62
C SER A 153 11.72 -0.09 -1.75
N VAL A 154 11.59 0.48 -0.57
CA VAL A 154 10.49 0.21 0.36
C VAL A 154 9.38 1.24 0.14
N TYR A 155 8.17 0.75 -0.08
CA TYR A 155 6.96 1.53 -0.24
C TYR A 155 6.07 1.32 0.98
N LEU A 156 5.76 2.43 1.67
CA LEU A 156 4.91 2.44 2.84
C LEU A 156 3.56 3.06 2.49
N MET A 157 2.47 2.37 2.80
CA MET A 157 1.12 2.91 2.64
C MET A 157 0.26 2.63 3.87
N GLY A 158 -0.68 3.52 4.17
CA GLY A 158 -1.63 3.36 5.26
C GLY A 158 -1.74 4.62 6.10
N PHE A 159 -1.84 4.47 7.43
CA PHE A 159 -2.05 5.59 8.35
C PHE A 159 -1.12 5.56 9.56
N ALA A 160 -0.54 6.72 9.88
CA ALA A 160 0.15 6.96 11.14
C ALA A 160 -0.73 7.79 12.08
N GLN A 161 -0.69 7.51 13.37
CA GLN A 161 -1.44 8.27 14.38
C GLN A 161 -0.89 9.69 14.51
N ASN A 162 0.41 9.87 14.32
CA ASN A 162 1.07 11.17 14.39
C ASN A 162 2.39 11.17 13.59
N GLN A 163 3.01 12.35 13.47
CA GLN A 163 4.26 12.51 12.72
C GLN A 163 5.44 11.77 13.35
N ALA A 164 5.49 11.62 14.68
CA ALA A 164 6.58 10.94 15.36
C ALA A 164 6.60 9.45 15.03
N GLU A 165 5.42 8.81 15.04
CA GLU A 165 5.25 7.42 14.60
C GLU A 165 5.70 7.24 13.13
N LEU A 166 5.23 8.10 12.22
CA LEU A 166 5.63 8.05 10.81
C LEU A 166 7.16 8.16 10.65
N ASN A 167 7.78 9.09 11.37
CA ASN A 167 9.24 9.26 11.35
C ASN A 167 9.96 8.01 11.85
N GLN A 168 9.46 7.40 12.93
CA GLN A 168 10.02 6.15 13.47
C GLN A 168 9.92 5.00 12.47
N VAL A 169 8.80 4.84 11.77
CA VAL A 169 8.63 3.81 10.73
C VAL A 169 9.62 4.02 9.57
N ILE A 170 9.74 5.26 9.08
CA ILE A 170 10.66 5.60 7.98
C ILE A 170 12.12 5.34 8.39
N GLU A 171 12.51 5.76 9.60
CA GLU A 171 13.87 5.58 10.08
C GLU A 171 14.19 4.09 10.29
N THR A 172 13.26 3.34 10.88
CA THR A 172 13.39 1.88 11.02
C THR A 172 13.61 1.22 9.66
N ALA A 173 12.84 1.60 8.63
CA ALA A 173 13.00 1.09 7.28
C ALA A 173 14.39 1.41 6.69
N ARG A 174 14.91 2.62 6.90
CA ARG A 174 16.23 3.05 6.38
C ARG A 174 17.41 2.28 6.98
N THR A 175 17.28 1.80 8.21
CA THR A 175 18.36 1.05 8.88
C THR A 175 18.48 -0.41 8.43
N ILE A 176 17.53 -0.91 7.64
CA ILE A 176 17.55 -2.30 7.17
C ILE A 176 18.54 -2.45 6.02
N GLU A 177 19.40 -3.47 6.12
CA GLU A 177 20.38 -3.79 5.11
C GLU A 177 19.73 -3.98 3.73
N ASN A 178 20.39 -3.48 2.68
CA ASN A 178 19.95 -3.51 1.28
C ASN A 178 18.74 -2.63 0.94
N VAL A 179 18.22 -1.84 1.90
CA VAL A 179 17.29 -0.74 1.58
C VAL A 179 18.06 0.38 0.89
N LYS A 180 17.59 0.77 -0.30
CA LYS A 180 18.16 1.84 -1.13
C LYS A 180 17.38 3.14 -0.98
N GLN A 181 16.06 3.04 -0.83
CA GLN A 181 15.18 4.19 -0.64
C GLN A 181 13.90 3.77 0.08
N VAL A 182 13.29 4.73 0.76
CA VAL A 182 11.99 4.59 1.42
C VAL A 182 11.07 5.67 0.86
N VAL A 183 9.95 5.24 0.30
CA VAL A 183 8.91 6.10 -0.27
C VAL A 183 7.65 5.93 0.56
N SER A 184 7.14 7.03 1.10
CA SER A 184 5.98 7.02 1.98
C SER A 184 4.77 7.64 1.30
N TYR A 185 3.69 6.86 1.26
CA TYR A 185 2.32 7.29 0.98
C TYR A 185 1.43 7.14 2.21
N VAL A 186 2.03 7.11 3.40
CA VAL A 186 1.30 7.07 4.67
C VAL A 186 0.64 8.42 4.91
N LYS A 187 -0.61 8.39 5.36
CA LYS A 187 -1.35 9.59 5.78
C LYS A 187 -1.34 9.72 7.29
N LEU A 188 -1.41 10.93 7.80
CA LEU A 188 -1.70 11.14 9.21
C LEU A 188 -3.20 11.05 9.44
N VAL A 189 -3.61 10.33 10.49
CA VAL A 189 -5.01 10.26 10.91
C VAL A 189 -5.55 11.68 11.14
N GLY A 190 -6.78 11.93 10.70
CA GLY A 190 -7.44 13.23 10.86
C GLY A 190 -7.00 14.33 9.89
N THR A 191 -6.09 14.04 8.96
CA THR A 191 -5.75 15.00 7.88
C THR A 191 -6.74 14.84 6.72
N PRO A 192 -7.51 15.88 6.35
CA PRO A 192 -8.42 15.81 5.21
C PRO A 192 -7.67 15.50 3.92
N GLU A 193 -8.23 14.62 3.08
CA GLU A 193 -7.76 14.44 1.71
C GLU A 193 -7.87 15.79 1.00
N LEU A 194 -6.74 16.35 0.56
CA LEU A 194 -6.78 17.41 -0.44
C LEU A 194 -7.48 16.81 -1.65
N ALA A 195 -8.65 17.33 -2.00
CA ALA A 195 -9.42 16.84 -3.13
C ALA A 195 -8.50 16.74 -4.36
N PRO A 196 -8.64 15.68 -5.19
CA PRO A 196 -7.86 15.58 -6.42
C PRO A 196 -7.99 16.89 -7.17
N VAL A 197 -6.86 17.48 -7.54
CA VAL A 197 -6.82 18.71 -8.33
C VAL A 197 -7.64 18.44 -9.58
N SER A 198 -8.86 18.96 -9.62
CA SER A 198 -9.67 18.92 -10.82
C SER A 198 -8.88 19.70 -11.86
N ASN A 199 -8.56 19.06 -12.98
CA ASN A 199 -7.83 19.68 -14.10
C ASN A 199 -8.49 20.98 -14.63
N GLY A 200 -9.67 21.36 -14.12
CA GLY A 200 -10.28 22.67 -14.33
C GLY A 200 -9.66 23.84 -13.55
N GLN A 201 -8.79 23.61 -12.55
CA GLN A 201 -8.22 24.68 -11.72
C GLN A 201 -6.85 25.20 -12.20
N MET A 202 -6.16 24.50 -13.11
CA MET A 202 -4.94 25.04 -13.75
C MET A 202 -5.23 26.28 -14.60
N ASN A 203 -6.43 26.42 -15.17
CA ASN A 203 -6.77 27.57 -16.02
C ASN A 203 -7.24 28.81 -15.25
N ALA A 204 -7.71 28.68 -14.01
CA ALA A 204 -8.27 29.80 -13.26
C ALA A 204 -7.20 30.61 -12.50
N GLN A 205 -6.10 29.97 -12.07
CA GLN A 205 -5.02 30.64 -11.35
C GLN A 205 -4.00 31.31 -12.28
N GLN A 206 -3.96 30.94 -13.57
CA GLN A 206 -3.11 31.59 -14.57
C GLN A 206 -3.69 32.91 -15.12
N GLN A 207 -4.96 33.23 -14.83
CA GLN A 207 -5.64 34.46 -15.29
C GLN A 207 -5.86 35.51 -14.18
N ALA A 208 -5.42 35.24 -12.95
CA ALA A 208 -5.69 36.11 -11.79
C ALA A 208 -4.45 36.83 -11.22
N THR A 209 -3.47 37.15 -12.06
CA THR A 209 -2.48 38.19 -11.74
C THR A 209 -2.69 39.39 -12.65
N PRO A 210 -3.22 40.53 -12.15
CA PRO A 210 -3.10 41.78 -12.88
C PRO A 210 -1.62 42.16 -12.93
N ALA A 211 -1.17 42.52 -14.14
CA ALA A 211 0.19 42.99 -14.38
C ALA A 211 0.54 44.16 -13.44
N PRO A 212 1.72 44.16 -12.78
CA PRO A 212 2.16 45.33 -12.03
C PRO A 212 2.47 46.47 -13.01
N ALA A 213 1.78 47.59 -12.83
CA ALA A 213 2.12 48.84 -13.49
C ALA A 213 3.40 49.42 -12.87
N THR A 214 4.33 49.81 -13.76
CA THR A 214 5.46 50.76 -13.57
C THR A 214 6.61 50.40 -12.62
N GLY A 215 7.83 50.32 -13.17
CA GLY A 215 9.09 50.46 -12.41
C GLY A 215 10.33 49.82 -13.04
N GLU A 216 11.04 50.59 -13.88
CA GLU A 216 12.43 50.45 -14.35
C GLU A 216 12.80 49.41 -15.46
N PRO A 217 13.58 49.82 -16.49
CA PRO A 217 14.07 48.92 -17.54
C PRO A 217 15.28 48.09 -17.08
N ILE A 218 15.21 46.78 -17.34
CA ILE A 218 16.26 45.81 -17.04
C ILE A 218 17.49 46.08 -17.93
N GLN A 219 18.64 46.36 -17.32
CA GLN A 219 19.95 46.39 -17.97
C GLN A 219 20.46 44.96 -18.14
N TRP A 220 20.61 44.50 -19.39
CA TRP A 220 21.20 43.21 -19.71
C TRP A 220 22.72 43.28 -19.67
N ASN A 221 23.37 42.52 -18.78
CA ASN A 221 24.81 42.29 -18.85
C ASN A 221 25.11 41.17 -19.87
N GLN A 222 26.05 41.42 -20.79
CA GLN A 222 26.37 40.51 -21.91
C GLN A 222 27.44 39.44 -21.57
N GLU A 223 27.84 39.27 -20.32
CA GLU A 223 28.87 38.30 -19.93
C GLU A 223 28.27 37.10 -19.21
N SER A 224 27.63 36.20 -19.95
CA SER A 224 27.37 34.82 -19.50
C SER A 224 26.89 33.96 -20.69
N VAL A 225 27.66 33.96 -21.77
CA VAL A 225 27.64 32.87 -22.75
C VAL A 225 29.09 32.43 -22.91
N TYR A 226 29.47 31.36 -22.22
CA TYR A 226 30.27 30.22 -22.69
C TYR A 226 30.19 29.10 -21.65
#